data_AF-A0A1S8MEY3-F1
#
_entry.id   AF-A0A1S8MEY3-F1
#
_cell.length_a   1.000
_cell.length_b   1.000
_cell.length_c   1.000
_cell.angle_alpha   90.00
_cell.angle_beta   90.00
_cell.angle_gamma   90.00
#
_symmetry.space_group_name_H-M   'P 1'
#
loop_
_entity.id
_entity.type
_entity.pdbx_description
1 polymer ?
#
loop_
_entity_poly.entity_id
_entity_poly.type
_entity_poly.pdbx_seq_one_letter_code
_entity_poly.pdbx_strand_id
1 'polypeptide(L)'
;MSKTQIDGNRIADQAIEARHLKAGLGIPETQLKLNFPTHNHENKSVLDIIINTSPTLVKQMDLKDIMLAILQISDARQEGLTLKDTLALKANESDLSTVVSEIKDARGNRASLSEAISSVLSSVDTKISEHAGAISHKQLDEIYAEVVNARGDHLNLNDRLDSMQASINNSSSSTGTGGNVNLQALTPWNALITLTEGETSVTVPNPYEVGGNSLQVFDGPILLVPGSDKDYVEASNTSITLNYNPEAGSILRLVGSNSGSLFQWVYRIKSEEGQTAINLQASYKTNNDELMVYEDGLLLQSTLDYVETHENQITMNYPLLENSIITICKRRF
;
A
#
# COMPACT_ATOMS: atom_id res chain seq x y z
N MET A 1 -60.45 103.35 17.14
CA MET A 1 -60.22 104.40 16.12
C MET A 1 -58.74 104.66 16.04
N SER A 2 -58.14 104.65 14.83
CA SER A 2 -56.80 105.23 14.53
C SER A 2 -55.62 104.49 15.20
N LYS A 3 -54.44 104.21 14.66
CA LYS A 3 -53.65 104.47 13.44
C LYS A 3 -52.46 103.47 13.55
N THR A 4 -52.02 102.74 12.53
CA THR A 4 -51.15 103.18 11.42
C THR A 4 -49.67 103.32 11.80
N GLN A 5 -48.84 102.57 11.05
CA GLN A 5 -47.48 102.83 10.53
C GLN A 5 -46.29 102.88 11.49
N ILE A 6 -45.27 102.02 11.24
CA ILE A 6 -44.14 102.13 10.28
C ILE A 6 -43.13 103.16 10.75
N ASP A 7 -41.90 102.70 10.99
CA ASP A 7 -40.65 103.20 10.39
C ASP A 7 -39.58 102.20 10.84
N GLY A 8 -38.74 101.63 10.00
CA GLY A 8 -37.98 102.25 8.92
C GLY A 8 -36.54 101.80 9.18
N ASN A 9 -36.11 100.71 8.56
CA ASN A 9 -35.14 100.78 7.47
C ASN A 9 -33.85 101.56 7.83
N ARG A 10 -32.73 100.86 8.04
CA ARG A 10 -31.57 100.95 7.14
C ARG A 10 -30.41 100.06 7.58
N ILE A 11 -30.01 99.29 6.58
CA ILE A 11 -28.76 98.59 6.33
C ILE A 11 -27.54 99.50 6.64
N ALA A 12 -26.59 98.97 7.41
CA ALA A 12 -25.16 99.29 7.35
C ALA A 12 -24.40 98.17 8.08
N ASP A 13 -23.72 97.31 7.32
CA ASP A 13 -22.26 97.30 7.23
C ASP A 13 -21.55 96.96 8.55
N GLN A 14 -21.32 95.66 8.75
CA GLN A 14 -20.05 95.21 9.32
C GLN A 14 -19.56 94.02 8.51
N ALA A 15 -19.01 94.34 7.34
CA ALA A 15 -17.91 93.59 6.77
C ALA A 15 -16.77 93.57 7.81
N ILE A 16 -16.72 92.54 8.65
CA ILE A 16 -15.49 92.21 9.36
C ILE A 16 -14.66 91.38 8.39
N GLU A 17 -13.75 92.12 7.76
CA GLU A 17 -12.66 91.65 6.93
C GLU A 17 -12.01 90.40 7.53
N ALA A 18 -12.04 89.32 6.75
CA ALA A 18 -11.04 88.28 6.77
C ALA A 18 -9.68 88.90 6.40
N ARG A 19 -8.96 89.41 7.39
CA ARG A 19 -7.51 89.62 7.30
C ARG A 19 -6.86 88.76 8.37
N HIS A 20 -5.81 88.06 7.96
CA HIS A 20 -5.02 87.07 8.72
C HIS A 20 -5.49 85.61 8.60
N LEU A 21 -5.63 85.14 7.36
CA LEU A 21 -5.21 83.79 7.01
C LEU A 21 -3.68 83.71 7.13
N LYS A 22 -3.15 83.08 8.20
CA LYS A 22 -1.82 82.45 8.31
C LYS A 22 -1.62 82.03 9.78
N ALA A 23 -1.53 80.76 10.15
CA ALA A 23 -1.03 79.61 9.42
C ALA A 23 -1.62 78.31 10.01
N GLY A 24 -1.87 77.30 9.17
CA GLY A 24 -1.82 75.92 9.66
C GLY A 24 -2.79 74.88 9.09
N LEU A 25 -3.80 75.21 8.27
CA LEU A 25 -4.83 74.19 7.95
C LEU A 25 -5.36 74.15 6.50
N GLY A 26 -4.68 74.75 5.52
CA GLY A 26 -4.74 74.35 4.10
C GLY A 26 -6.06 73.80 3.51
N ILE A 27 -7.21 74.46 3.71
CA ILE A 27 -8.46 74.15 2.99
C ILE A 27 -8.90 75.43 2.24
N PRO A 28 -9.09 75.39 0.90
CA PRO A 28 -9.52 76.55 0.12
C PRO A 28 -10.97 76.96 0.39
N GLU A 29 -11.17 78.23 0.76
CA GLU A 29 -12.46 78.92 0.85
C GLU A 29 -13.07 79.11 -0.54
N THR A 30 -13.98 78.23 -0.98
CA THR A 30 -14.91 78.59 -2.07
C THR A 30 -16.23 77.78 -2.12
N GLN A 31 -16.53 76.88 -1.17
CA GLN A 31 -17.80 76.12 -1.16
C GLN A 31 -18.39 75.89 0.25
N LEU A 32 -18.30 76.86 1.16
CA LEU A 32 -19.13 76.88 2.38
C LEU A 32 -20.21 77.96 2.26
N LYS A 33 -21.07 77.83 1.24
CA LYS A 33 -22.41 78.43 1.28
C LYS A 33 -23.35 77.41 1.92
N LEU A 34 -23.40 77.37 3.25
CA LEU A 34 -24.54 76.76 3.96
C LEU A 34 -25.76 77.64 3.69
N ASN A 35 -26.51 77.27 2.65
CA ASN A 35 -27.77 77.93 2.31
C ASN A 35 -28.83 77.44 3.28
N PHE A 36 -28.94 78.08 4.45
CA PHE A 36 -30.06 77.83 5.36
C PHE A 36 -31.31 78.49 4.77
N PRO A 37 -32.42 77.76 4.57
CA PRO A 37 -33.69 78.38 4.23
C PRO A 37 -34.06 79.39 5.34
N THR A 38 -34.35 80.62 4.92
CA THR A 38 -34.91 81.68 5.75
C THR A 38 -36.16 81.18 6.49
N HIS A 39 -36.24 81.58 7.75
CA HIS A 39 -37.21 81.18 8.76
C HIS A 39 -38.66 81.01 8.27
N ASN A 40 -39.28 79.89 8.66
CA ASN A 40 -40.70 79.86 9.02
C ASN A 40 -40.77 79.79 10.56
N HIS A 41 -41.66 80.57 11.16
CA HIS A 41 -41.63 81.08 12.54
C HIS A 41 -41.76 80.07 13.70
N GLU A 42 -41.55 78.76 13.51
CA GLU A 42 -41.81 77.75 14.58
C GLU A 42 -40.70 76.72 14.85
N ASN A 43 -39.56 76.76 14.15
CA ASN A 43 -38.44 75.83 14.42
C ASN A 43 -37.32 76.52 15.19
N LYS A 44 -37.25 76.32 16.51
CA LYS A 44 -36.04 76.59 17.29
C LYS A 44 -34.88 75.78 16.68
N SER A 45 -33.72 76.41 16.48
CA SER A 45 -32.54 75.70 15.99
C SER A 45 -32.19 74.55 16.94
N VAL A 46 -31.74 73.42 16.43
CA VAL A 46 -31.24 72.29 17.25
C VAL A 46 -30.12 72.76 18.19
N LEU A 47 -29.37 73.79 17.80
CA LEU A 47 -28.39 74.48 18.64
C LEU A 47 -29.05 75.17 19.86
N ASP A 48 -30.23 75.77 19.72
CA ASP A 48 -30.92 76.46 20.82
C ASP A 48 -31.49 75.49 21.87
N ILE A 49 -31.81 74.25 21.45
CA ILE A 49 -32.31 73.18 22.34
C ILE A 49 -31.16 72.62 23.18
N ILE A 50 -30.00 72.36 22.56
CA ILE A 50 -28.83 71.77 23.21
C ILE A 50 -28.19 72.76 24.20
N ILE A 51 -28.12 74.05 23.86
CA ILE A 51 -27.55 75.07 24.75
C ILE A 51 -28.42 75.29 26.01
N ASN A 52 -29.75 75.15 25.91
CA ASN A 52 -30.66 75.44 27.03
C ASN A 52 -30.94 74.24 27.96
N THR A 53 -30.69 73.00 27.56
CA THR A 53 -31.03 71.81 28.38
C THR A 53 -29.90 71.33 29.30
N SER A 54 -28.64 71.71 29.08
CA SER A 54 -27.55 71.45 30.03
C SER A 54 -26.28 72.26 29.70
N PRO A 55 -26.08 73.45 30.30
CA PRO A 55 -24.89 74.28 30.08
C PRO A 55 -23.55 73.59 30.42
N THR A 56 -23.61 72.54 31.24
CA THR A 56 -22.44 71.77 31.71
C THR A 56 -21.97 70.68 30.76
N LEU A 57 -22.82 70.19 29.84
CA LEU A 57 -22.45 69.14 28.86
C LEU A 57 -21.63 69.68 27.67
N VAL A 58 -21.72 70.98 27.39
CA VAL A 58 -21.00 71.63 26.28
C VAL A 58 -19.53 71.90 26.63
N LYS A 59 -19.13 71.81 27.90
CA LYS A 59 -17.73 72.06 28.31
C LYS A 59 -16.80 70.84 28.24
N GLN A 60 -17.29 69.65 27.92
CA GLN A 60 -16.49 68.41 27.91
C GLN A 60 -16.56 67.57 26.62
N MET A 61 -17.29 68.00 25.59
CA MET A 61 -17.25 67.35 24.28
C MET A 61 -16.37 68.16 23.32
N ASP A 62 -15.43 67.50 22.65
CA ASP A 62 -14.67 68.12 21.56
C ASP A 62 -15.66 68.55 20.46
N LEU A 63 -15.44 69.73 19.86
CA LEU A 63 -16.30 70.26 18.80
C LEU A 63 -16.43 69.27 17.63
N LYS A 64 -15.41 68.43 17.43
CA LYS A 64 -15.41 67.30 16.50
C LYS A 64 -16.48 66.25 16.78
N ASP A 65 -16.68 65.87 18.05
CA ASP A 65 -17.63 64.81 18.41
C ASP A 65 -19.08 65.29 18.29
N ILE A 66 -19.32 66.57 18.60
CA ILE A 66 -20.62 67.23 18.39
C ILE A 66 -20.91 67.34 16.89
N MET A 67 -19.92 67.74 16.07
CA MET A 67 -20.08 67.80 14.62
C MET A 67 -20.30 66.41 13.99
N LEU A 68 -19.62 65.38 14.47
CA LEU A 68 -19.75 64.01 13.95
C LEU A 68 -21.14 63.41 14.26
N ALA A 69 -21.66 63.64 15.47
CA ALA A 69 -23.01 63.24 15.83
C ALA A 69 -24.08 64.00 15.02
N ILE A 70 -23.88 65.29 14.76
CA ILE A 70 -24.78 66.10 13.91
C ILE A 70 -24.73 65.65 12.45
N LEU A 71 -23.55 65.28 11.92
CA LEU A 71 -23.40 64.74 10.56
C LEU A 71 -24.09 63.38 10.40
N GLN A 72 -23.93 62.47 11.37
CA GLN A 72 -24.60 61.16 11.35
C GLN A 72 -26.13 61.28 11.46
N ILE A 73 -26.63 62.27 12.21
CA ILE A 73 -28.07 62.56 12.32
C ILE A 73 -28.61 63.25 11.06
N SER A 74 -27.80 64.07 10.40
CA SER A 74 -28.14 64.76 9.15
C SER A 74 -28.27 63.79 7.98
N ASP A 75 -27.33 62.85 7.81
CA ASP A 75 -27.37 61.85 6.74
C ASP A 75 -28.53 60.86 6.92
N ALA A 76 -28.77 60.39 8.16
CA ALA A 76 -29.89 59.48 8.45
C ALA A 76 -31.27 60.13 8.19
N ARG A 77 -31.39 61.46 8.32
CA ARG A 77 -32.63 62.19 8.01
C ARG A 77 -32.90 62.35 6.51
N GLN A 78 -31.89 62.29 5.63
CA GLN A 78 -32.11 62.38 4.19
C GLN A 78 -32.73 61.11 3.59
N GLU A 79 -32.56 59.96 4.24
CA GLU A 79 -33.13 58.68 3.79
C GLU A 79 -34.42 58.28 4.54
N GLY A 80 -34.98 59.16 5.37
CA GLY A 80 -36.26 58.93 6.05
C GLY A 80 -36.25 57.82 7.13
N LEU A 81 -35.05 57.39 7.56
CA LEU A 81 -34.88 56.37 8.60
C LEU A 81 -34.94 57.03 9.99
N THR A 82 -35.75 56.47 10.88
CA THR A 82 -35.78 56.92 12.28
C THR A 82 -34.57 56.35 13.04
N LEU A 83 -34.21 56.97 14.16
CA LEU A 83 -33.12 56.50 15.05
C LEU A 83 -33.31 55.04 15.50
N LYS A 84 -34.57 54.59 15.57
CA LYS A 84 -34.95 53.22 15.87
C LYS A 84 -34.61 52.25 14.72
N ASP A 85 -34.74 52.71 13.48
CA ASP A 85 -34.44 51.93 12.28
C ASP A 85 -32.92 51.78 12.09
N THR A 86 -32.13 52.82 12.39
CA THR A 86 -30.66 52.72 12.36
C THR A 86 -30.11 51.77 13.44
N LEU A 87 -30.72 51.77 14.63
CA LEU A 87 -30.37 50.82 15.69
C LEU A 87 -30.77 49.39 15.34
N ALA A 88 -31.91 49.19 14.67
CA ALA A 88 -32.33 47.89 14.16
C ALA A 88 -31.41 47.38 13.04
N LEU A 89 -30.93 48.26 12.16
CA LEU A 89 -29.93 47.91 11.13
C LEU A 89 -28.59 47.49 11.73
N LYS A 90 -28.11 48.19 12.76
CA LYS A 90 -26.90 47.80 13.51
C LYS A 90 -27.08 46.49 14.29
N ALA A 91 -28.27 46.23 14.82
CA ALA A 91 -28.58 44.95 15.45
C ALA A 91 -28.57 43.81 14.41
N ASN A 92 -29.17 44.03 13.24
CA ASN A 92 -29.16 43.08 12.13
C ASN A 92 -27.77 42.82 11.57
N GLU A 93 -26.84 43.77 11.64
CA GLU A 93 -25.45 43.59 11.20
C GLU A 93 -24.68 42.60 12.10
N SER A 94 -24.96 42.63 13.41
CA SER A 94 -24.46 41.63 14.36
C SER A 94 -25.02 40.23 14.06
N ASP A 95 -26.32 40.14 13.78
CA ASP A 95 -26.97 38.88 13.42
C ASP A 95 -26.45 38.33 12.08
N LEU A 96 -26.20 39.21 11.09
CA LEU A 96 -25.59 38.82 9.82
C LEU A 96 -24.16 38.31 10.00
N SER A 97 -23.37 38.94 10.88
CA SER A 97 -22.01 38.49 11.19
C SER A 97 -21.99 37.11 11.86
N THR A 98 -23.03 36.82 12.65
CA THR A 98 -23.23 35.53 13.30
C THR A 98 -23.57 34.46 12.26
N VAL A 99 -24.53 34.75 11.37
CA VAL A 99 -24.87 33.86 10.24
C VAL A 99 -23.66 33.59 9.34
N VAL A 100 -22.84 34.60 9.06
CA VAL A 100 -21.61 34.42 8.26
C VAL A 100 -20.59 33.54 8.98
N SER A 101 -20.50 33.64 10.31
CA SER A 101 -19.61 32.80 11.11
C SER A 101 -20.11 31.36 11.18
N GLU A 102 -21.40 31.15 11.42
CA GLU A 102 -22.05 29.82 11.39
C GLU A 102 -21.91 29.16 10.02
N ILE A 103 -22.05 29.91 8.91
CA ILE A 103 -21.82 29.39 7.56
C ILE A 103 -20.35 28.99 7.35
N LYS A 104 -19.39 29.76 7.87
CA LYS A 104 -17.96 29.41 7.80
C LYS A 104 -17.65 28.16 8.62
N ASP A 105 -18.19 28.06 9.82
CA ASP A 105 -18.00 26.91 10.71
C ASP A 105 -18.64 25.65 10.12
N ALA A 106 -19.85 25.75 9.56
CA ALA A 106 -20.53 24.65 8.88
C ALA A 106 -19.81 24.19 7.59
N ARG A 107 -19.13 25.11 6.89
CA ARG A 107 -18.38 24.81 5.66
C ARG A 107 -16.95 24.32 5.94
N GLY A 108 -16.39 24.60 7.12
CA GLY A 108 -15.01 24.29 7.49
C GLY A 108 -13.98 24.93 6.55
N ASN A 109 -12.86 24.25 6.30
CA ASN A 109 -11.76 24.74 5.44
C ASN A 109 -12.07 24.71 3.92
N ARG A 110 -13.30 24.43 3.50
CA ARG A 110 -13.66 24.31 2.08
C ARG A 110 -14.07 25.69 1.56
N ALA A 111 -13.41 26.18 0.51
CA ALA A 111 -13.70 27.51 -0.05
C ALA A 111 -14.99 27.50 -0.89
N SER A 112 -15.40 26.34 -1.42
CA SER A 112 -16.59 26.19 -2.27
C SER A 112 -17.23 24.79 -2.22
N LEU A 113 -18.49 24.69 -2.64
CA LEU A 113 -19.18 23.41 -2.86
C LEU A 113 -18.47 22.56 -3.94
N SER A 114 -17.90 23.20 -4.97
CA SER A 114 -17.12 22.54 -6.01
C SER A 114 -15.86 21.85 -5.48
N GLU A 115 -15.17 22.44 -4.51
CA GLU A 115 -14.03 21.79 -3.84
C GLU A 115 -14.46 20.59 -3.00
N ALA A 116 -15.60 20.72 -2.31
CA ALA A 116 -16.16 19.62 -1.54
C ALA A 116 -16.50 18.42 -2.45
N ILE A 117 -17.14 18.67 -3.59
CA ILE A 117 -17.49 17.65 -4.58
C ILE A 117 -16.22 17.01 -5.16
N SER A 118 -15.21 17.81 -5.51
CA SER A 118 -13.93 17.31 -6.06
C SER A 118 -13.19 16.42 -5.07
N SER A 119 -13.19 16.78 -3.79
CA SER A 119 -12.57 15.98 -2.72
C SER A 119 -13.31 14.64 -2.51
N VAL A 120 -14.64 14.65 -2.56
CA VAL A 120 -15.43 13.42 -2.45
C VAL A 120 -15.19 12.52 -3.65
N LEU A 121 -15.19 13.06 -4.88
CA LEU A 121 -14.92 12.29 -6.09
C LEU A 121 -13.54 11.62 -6.04
N SER A 122 -12.50 12.38 -5.66
CA SER A 122 -11.14 11.83 -5.54
C SER A 122 -11.04 10.73 -4.47
N SER A 123 -11.74 10.89 -3.33
CA SER A 123 -11.78 9.86 -2.29
C SER A 123 -12.54 8.61 -2.74
N VAL A 124 -13.61 8.77 -3.51
CA VAL A 124 -14.37 7.66 -4.10
C VAL A 124 -13.50 6.92 -5.13
N ASP A 125 -12.82 7.63 -6.02
CA ASP A 125 -11.93 7.03 -7.02
C ASP A 125 -10.76 6.27 -6.38
N THR A 126 -10.22 6.81 -5.28
CA THR A 126 -9.17 6.14 -4.49
C THR A 126 -9.70 4.85 -3.89
N LYS A 127 -10.88 4.87 -3.25
CA LYS A 127 -11.51 3.67 -2.69
C LYS A 127 -11.88 2.64 -3.76
N ILE A 128 -12.35 3.08 -4.93
CA ILE A 128 -12.64 2.20 -6.07
C ILE A 128 -11.33 1.54 -6.56
N SER A 129 -10.24 2.29 -6.63
CA SER A 129 -8.92 1.77 -7.04
C SER A 129 -8.34 0.79 -6.03
N GLU A 130 -8.52 1.04 -4.73
CA GLU A 130 -8.14 0.11 -3.65
C GLU A 130 -8.93 -1.21 -3.71
N HIS A 131 -10.18 -1.18 -4.20
CA HIS A 131 -11.02 -2.36 -4.39
C HIS A 131 -10.91 -2.97 -5.79
N ALA A 132 -10.17 -2.37 -6.73
CA ALA A 132 -9.97 -2.92 -8.07
C ALA A 132 -9.12 -4.20 -8.08
N GLY A 133 -8.42 -4.50 -6.98
CA GLY A 133 -7.78 -5.79 -6.73
C GLY A 133 -8.68 -6.82 -6.01
N ALA A 134 -9.92 -6.47 -5.66
CA ALA A 134 -10.87 -7.40 -5.07
C ALA A 134 -11.47 -8.30 -6.16
N ILE A 135 -11.52 -9.60 -5.89
CA ILE A 135 -12.09 -10.62 -6.78
C ILE A 135 -13.50 -10.17 -7.20
N SER A 136 -13.71 -10.00 -8.50
CA SER A 136 -15.02 -9.63 -9.03
C SER A 136 -16.07 -10.69 -8.69
N HIS A 137 -17.35 -10.31 -8.62
CA HIS A 137 -18.43 -11.29 -8.40
C HIS A 137 -18.41 -12.40 -9.47
N LYS A 138 -18.03 -12.07 -10.70
CA LYS A 138 -17.85 -13.06 -11.78
C LYS A 138 -16.74 -14.07 -11.47
N GLN A 139 -15.59 -13.61 -10.96
CA GLN A 139 -14.50 -14.51 -10.57
C GLN A 139 -14.89 -15.36 -9.34
N LEU A 140 -15.69 -14.82 -8.42
CA LEU A 140 -16.27 -15.60 -7.32
C LEU A 140 -17.23 -16.68 -7.82
N ASP A 141 -18.06 -16.37 -8.82
CA ASP A 141 -18.96 -17.34 -9.45
C ASP A 141 -18.18 -18.45 -10.19
N GLU A 142 -17.09 -18.08 -10.88
CA GLU A 142 -16.18 -19.02 -11.54
C GLU A 142 -15.51 -19.97 -10.53
N ILE A 143 -14.98 -19.43 -9.43
CA ILE A 143 -14.39 -20.23 -8.33
C ILE A 143 -15.45 -21.12 -7.68
N TYR A 144 -16.66 -20.60 -7.47
CA TYR A 144 -17.76 -21.39 -6.90
C TYR A 144 -18.16 -22.54 -7.82
N ALA A 145 -18.28 -22.28 -9.14
CA ALA A 145 -18.58 -23.31 -10.12
C ALA A 145 -17.46 -24.37 -10.19
N GLU A 146 -16.20 -23.97 -10.15
CA GLU A 146 -15.05 -24.88 -10.08
C GLU A 146 -15.11 -25.77 -8.83
N VAL A 147 -15.36 -25.18 -7.66
CA VAL A 147 -15.48 -25.92 -6.39
C VAL A 147 -16.66 -26.90 -6.40
N VAL A 148 -17.81 -26.49 -6.93
CA VAL A 148 -18.99 -27.37 -7.05
C VAL A 148 -18.72 -28.52 -8.02
N ASN A 149 -18.10 -28.24 -9.18
CA ASN A 149 -17.71 -29.27 -10.14
C ASN A 149 -16.66 -30.22 -9.56
N ALA A 150 -15.66 -29.69 -8.86
CA ALA A 150 -14.63 -30.47 -8.20
C ALA A 150 -15.21 -31.33 -7.06
N ARG A 151 -16.24 -30.87 -6.36
CA ARG A 151 -16.92 -31.64 -5.33
C ARG A 151 -17.84 -32.73 -5.91
N GLY A 152 -18.48 -32.50 -7.05
CA GLY A 152 -19.50 -33.40 -7.59
C GLY A 152 -20.68 -33.57 -6.63
N ASP A 153 -21.14 -34.82 -6.45
CA ASP A 153 -22.31 -35.17 -5.63
C ASP A 153 -22.06 -35.22 -4.11
N HIS A 154 -20.83 -34.93 -3.67
CA HIS A 154 -20.47 -34.93 -2.25
C HIS A 154 -21.00 -33.66 -1.54
N LEU A 155 -21.21 -33.70 -0.21
CA LEU A 155 -21.73 -32.54 0.53
C LEU A 155 -20.68 -31.42 0.62
N ASN A 156 -19.40 -31.78 0.77
CA ASN A 156 -18.26 -30.87 0.77
C ASN A 156 -17.01 -31.54 0.17
N LEU A 157 -15.94 -30.77 -0.05
CA LEU A 157 -14.68 -31.28 -0.62
C LEU A 157 -13.99 -32.32 0.26
N ASN A 158 -14.08 -32.20 1.59
CA ASN A 158 -13.48 -33.16 2.51
C ASN A 158 -14.18 -34.52 2.38
N ASP A 159 -15.51 -34.55 2.27
CA ASP A 159 -16.25 -35.81 2.05
C ASP A 159 -15.84 -36.50 0.75
N ARG A 160 -15.53 -35.72 -0.29
CA ARG A 160 -14.98 -36.28 -1.54
C ARG A 160 -13.57 -36.83 -1.33
N LEU A 161 -12.70 -36.10 -0.65
CA LEU A 161 -11.34 -36.53 -0.34
C LEU A 161 -11.35 -37.82 0.51
N ASP A 162 -12.21 -37.89 1.51
CA ASP A 162 -12.40 -39.07 2.36
C ASP A 162 -12.92 -40.25 1.54
N SER A 163 -13.86 -40.01 0.62
CA SER A 163 -14.36 -41.04 -0.31
C SER A 163 -13.26 -41.53 -1.26
N MET A 164 -12.43 -40.63 -1.80
CA MET A 164 -11.27 -41.00 -2.62
C MET A 164 -10.25 -41.81 -1.83
N GLN A 165 -9.93 -41.39 -0.60
CA GLN A 165 -9.01 -42.10 0.28
C GLN A 165 -9.55 -43.49 0.66
N ALA A 166 -10.86 -43.60 0.92
CA ALA A 166 -11.51 -44.88 1.19
C ALA A 166 -11.53 -45.79 -0.04
N SER A 167 -11.76 -45.26 -1.24
CA SER A 167 -11.69 -46.00 -2.49
C SER A 167 -10.27 -46.53 -2.76
N ILE A 168 -9.25 -45.70 -2.50
CA ILE A 168 -7.84 -46.10 -2.56
C ILE A 168 -7.55 -47.23 -1.56
N ASN A 169 -7.96 -47.05 -0.29
CA ASN A 169 -7.70 -48.04 0.76
C ASN A 169 -8.43 -49.38 0.52
N ASN A 170 -9.64 -49.35 -0.04
CA ASN A 170 -10.39 -50.57 -0.40
C ASN A 170 -9.86 -51.26 -1.67
N SER A 171 -9.27 -50.50 -2.59
CA SER A 171 -8.58 -51.08 -3.75
C SER A 171 -7.37 -51.91 -3.33
N SER A 172 -6.75 -51.58 -2.19
CA SER A 172 -5.60 -52.28 -1.61
C SER A 172 -5.93 -53.61 -0.93
N SER A 173 -7.21 -53.92 -0.66
CA SER A 173 -7.64 -55.08 0.12
C SER A 173 -8.39 -56.15 -0.69
N SER A 174 -8.66 -55.93 -1.98
CA SER A 174 -9.30 -56.93 -2.84
C SER A 174 -8.25 -57.87 -3.44
N THR A 175 -8.38 -59.16 -3.16
CA THR A 175 -7.58 -60.28 -3.71
C THR A 175 -7.93 -60.59 -5.17
N GLY A 176 -8.11 -59.56 -6.00
CA GLY A 176 -8.28 -59.67 -7.44
C GLY A 176 -6.94 -59.40 -8.15
N THR A 177 -6.62 -60.22 -9.15
CA THR A 177 -5.40 -60.23 -9.99
C THR A 177 -5.18 -58.96 -10.84
N GLY A 178 -5.49 -57.77 -10.33
CA GLY A 178 -5.15 -56.47 -10.93
C GLY A 178 -4.22 -55.71 -9.99
N GLY A 179 -3.07 -55.26 -10.50
CA GLY A 179 -1.94 -54.73 -9.73
C GLY A 179 -2.32 -53.87 -8.53
N ASN A 180 -1.98 -54.38 -7.34
CA ASN A 180 -1.98 -53.63 -6.10
C ASN A 180 -0.97 -52.48 -6.23
N VAL A 181 -1.45 -51.24 -6.40
CA VAL A 181 -0.58 -50.06 -6.29
C VAL A 181 -0.40 -49.77 -4.80
N ASN A 182 0.63 -50.35 -4.21
CA ASN A 182 1.02 -50.03 -2.84
C ASN A 182 1.55 -48.59 -2.79
N LEU A 183 0.69 -47.63 -2.43
CA LEU A 183 1.06 -46.21 -2.31
C LEU A 183 2.09 -45.94 -1.19
N GLN A 184 2.24 -46.83 -0.20
CA GLN A 184 3.33 -46.73 0.78
C GLN A 184 4.68 -47.21 0.24
N ALA A 185 4.69 -47.84 -0.94
CA ALA A 185 5.90 -48.27 -1.63
C ALA A 185 6.43 -47.23 -2.63
N LEU A 186 5.73 -46.10 -2.82
CA LEU A 186 6.02 -45.12 -3.87
C LEU A 186 6.67 -43.81 -3.39
N THR A 187 6.73 -43.55 -2.09
CA THR A 187 7.41 -42.35 -1.57
C THR A 187 8.78 -42.72 -1.03
N PRO A 188 9.88 -42.19 -1.61
CA PRO A 188 11.21 -42.36 -1.04
C PRO A 188 11.24 -41.84 0.39
N TRP A 189 11.83 -42.60 1.29
CA TRP A 189 12.10 -42.18 2.65
C TRP A 189 13.39 -41.35 2.71
N ASN A 190 13.51 -40.52 3.73
CA ASN A 190 14.71 -39.71 4.00
C ASN A 190 15.20 -39.96 5.42
N ALA A 191 16.51 -40.00 5.62
CA ALA A 191 17.14 -40.12 6.93
C ALA A 191 18.42 -39.27 7.01
N LEU A 192 18.75 -38.81 8.21
CA LEU A 192 20.01 -38.15 8.52
C LEU A 192 20.77 -39.01 9.54
N ILE A 193 22.02 -39.32 9.25
CA ILE A 193 22.89 -40.12 10.12
C ILE A 193 24.12 -39.29 10.47
N THR A 194 24.34 -39.06 11.76
CA THR A 194 25.59 -38.46 12.25
C THR A 194 26.66 -39.54 12.34
N LEU A 195 27.80 -39.30 11.71
CA LEU A 195 28.93 -40.22 11.69
C LEU A 195 29.81 -40.03 12.92
N THR A 196 30.26 -41.15 13.47
CA THR A 196 31.30 -41.19 14.51
C THR A 196 32.67 -41.29 13.84
N GLU A 197 33.70 -40.70 14.45
CA GLU A 197 35.07 -40.76 13.92
C GLU A 197 35.53 -42.21 13.71
N GLY A 198 36.00 -42.52 12.51
CA GLY A 198 36.53 -43.84 12.16
C GLY A 198 35.49 -44.97 12.01
N GLU A 199 34.20 -44.67 12.21
CA GLU A 199 33.13 -45.63 11.98
C GLU A 199 32.71 -45.62 10.51
N THR A 200 33.17 -46.62 9.76
CA THR A 200 32.87 -46.75 8.32
C THR A 200 31.60 -47.54 8.04
N SER A 201 31.12 -48.34 8.99
CA SER A 201 29.88 -49.11 8.87
C SER A 201 28.69 -48.28 9.33
N VAL A 202 27.79 -47.97 8.42
CA VAL A 202 26.62 -47.13 8.69
C VAL A 202 25.37 -47.99 8.67
N THR A 203 24.57 -47.92 9.74
CA THR A 203 23.26 -48.57 9.80
C THR A 203 22.22 -47.69 9.11
N VAL A 204 21.52 -48.26 8.13
CA VAL A 204 20.43 -47.61 7.40
C VAL A 204 19.11 -47.93 8.11
N PRO A 205 18.31 -46.92 8.49
CA PRO A 205 17.14 -47.12 9.36
C PRO A 205 15.99 -47.86 8.68
N ASN A 206 15.87 -47.72 7.36
CA ASN A 206 14.83 -48.37 6.55
C ASN A 206 15.47 -49.31 5.53
N PRO A 207 14.87 -50.49 5.30
CA PRO A 207 15.42 -51.45 4.36
C PRO A 207 15.36 -50.93 2.92
N TYR A 208 16.33 -51.29 2.09
CA TYR A 208 16.37 -50.97 0.67
C TYR A 208 16.86 -52.17 -0.15
N GLU A 209 16.75 -52.12 -1.48
CA GLU A 209 17.24 -53.15 -2.38
C GLU A 209 18.72 -52.92 -2.72
N VAL A 210 19.60 -53.77 -2.20
CA VAL A 210 21.05 -53.75 -2.50
C VAL A 210 21.29 -53.97 -3.99
N GLY A 211 22.07 -53.08 -4.61
CA GLY A 211 22.34 -53.07 -6.05
C GLY A 211 21.13 -52.68 -6.90
N GLY A 212 19.98 -52.43 -6.29
CA GLY A 212 18.75 -52.05 -6.98
C GLY A 212 18.69 -50.55 -7.32
N ASN A 213 19.77 -49.80 -7.08
CA ASN A 213 19.80 -48.33 -7.19
C ASN A 213 18.66 -47.65 -6.42
N SER A 214 18.25 -48.25 -5.31
CA SER A 214 17.13 -47.78 -4.49
C SER A 214 17.59 -46.95 -3.28
N LEU A 215 18.87 -46.55 -3.24
CA LEU A 215 19.48 -45.75 -2.19
C LEU A 215 20.41 -44.69 -2.80
N GLN A 216 20.18 -43.43 -2.44
CA GLN A 216 21.10 -42.32 -2.66
C GLN A 216 21.70 -41.91 -1.32
N VAL A 217 23.02 -41.79 -1.28
CA VAL A 217 23.78 -41.40 -0.09
C VAL A 217 24.46 -40.07 -0.38
N PHE A 218 24.24 -39.06 0.46
CA PHE A 218 24.88 -37.76 0.36
C PHE A 218 25.79 -37.55 1.56
N ASP A 219 27.04 -37.17 1.33
CA ASP A 219 27.93 -36.64 2.37
C ASP A 219 27.98 -35.11 2.23
N GLY A 220 27.31 -34.42 3.15
CA GLY A 220 26.99 -33.01 2.97
C GLY A 220 26.23 -32.76 1.65
N PRO A 221 26.73 -31.92 0.73
CA PRO A 221 26.10 -31.67 -0.56
C PRO A 221 26.45 -32.74 -1.62
N ILE A 222 27.49 -33.55 -1.41
CA ILE A 222 28.04 -34.44 -2.43
C ILE A 222 27.24 -35.74 -2.49
N LEU A 223 26.63 -36.05 -3.64
CA LEU A 223 26.06 -37.36 -3.92
C LEU A 223 27.17 -38.40 -4.10
N LEU A 224 27.17 -39.41 -3.23
CA LEU A 224 28.11 -40.54 -3.23
C LEU A 224 27.75 -41.59 -4.30
N VAL A 225 28.77 -42.26 -4.81
CA VAL A 225 28.69 -43.31 -5.83
C VAL A 225 28.92 -44.68 -5.18
N PRO A 226 27.99 -45.65 -5.32
CA PRO A 226 28.18 -47.00 -4.82
C PRO A 226 29.22 -47.78 -5.65
N GLY A 227 30.01 -48.62 -5.00
CA GLY A 227 31.00 -49.52 -5.60
C GLY A 227 32.21 -49.78 -4.70
N SER A 228 32.84 -50.95 -4.84
CA SER A 228 34.02 -51.31 -4.02
C SER A 228 35.25 -50.45 -4.28
N ASP A 229 35.32 -49.81 -5.45
CA ASP A 229 36.36 -48.86 -5.87
C ASP A 229 35.85 -47.41 -5.87
N LYS A 230 34.67 -47.15 -5.28
CA LYS A 230 33.99 -45.86 -5.23
C LYS A 230 33.87 -45.35 -3.79
N ASP A 231 32.82 -44.62 -3.45
CA ASP A 231 32.69 -43.97 -2.15
C ASP A 231 32.22 -44.91 -1.05
N TYR A 232 31.31 -45.84 -1.37
CA TYR A 232 30.76 -46.78 -0.41
C TYR A 232 30.31 -48.10 -1.05
N VAL A 233 30.17 -49.14 -0.23
CA VAL A 233 29.59 -50.44 -0.60
C VAL A 233 28.29 -50.66 0.14
N GLU A 234 27.28 -51.15 -0.57
CA GLU A 234 26.03 -51.60 0.03
C GLU A 234 26.23 -52.99 0.65
N ALA A 235 26.46 -53.02 1.97
CA ALA A 235 26.84 -54.23 2.69
C ALA A 235 25.64 -55.16 2.94
N SER A 236 24.47 -54.59 3.20
CA SER A 236 23.20 -55.30 3.35
C SER A 236 22.03 -54.38 3.06
N ASN A 237 20.81 -54.92 3.05
CA ASN A 237 19.60 -54.12 2.87
C ASN A 237 19.35 -53.10 4.00
N THR A 238 20.12 -53.12 5.09
CA THR A 238 20.04 -52.16 6.20
C THR A 238 21.39 -51.60 6.59
N SER A 239 22.42 -51.74 5.75
CA SER A 239 23.74 -51.17 6.04
C SER A 239 24.55 -50.83 4.80
N ILE A 240 25.42 -49.84 4.95
CA ILE A 240 26.47 -49.49 3.98
C ILE A 240 27.83 -49.46 4.68
N THR A 241 28.90 -49.56 3.91
CA THR A 241 30.27 -49.37 4.38
C THR A 241 30.94 -48.30 3.54
N LEU A 242 31.40 -47.22 4.17
CA LEU A 242 32.17 -46.16 3.53
C LEU A 242 33.58 -46.67 3.20
N ASN A 243 34.07 -46.36 2.01
CA ASN A 243 35.43 -46.70 1.57
C ASN A 243 36.48 -45.65 1.99
N TYR A 244 36.08 -44.70 2.83
CA TYR A 244 36.91 -43.66 3.41
C TYR A 244 36.59 -43.51 4.90
N ASN A 245 37.52 -42.95 5.66
CA ASN A 245 37.28 -42.63 7.07
C ASN A 245 36.51 -41.30 7.14
N PRO A 246 35.27 -41.28 7.66
CA PRO A 246 34.53 -40.05 7.76
C PRO A 246 35.03 -39.17 8.90
N GLU A 247 34.85 -37.86 8.74
CA GLU A 247 35.10 -36.90 9.80
C GLU A 247 34.03 -37.02 10.91
N ALA A 248 34.48 -36.86 12.16
CA ALA A 248 33.61 -36.94 13.32
C ALA A 248 32.53 -35.85 13.27
N GLY A 249 31.26 -36.26 13.41
CA GLY A 249 30.12 -35.33 13.40
C GLY A 249 29.62 -34.95 12.00
N SER A 250 30.24 -35.46 10.93
CA SER A 250 29.68 -35.34 9.57
C SER A 250 28.31 -35.99 9.49
N ILE A 251 27.45 -35.45 8.61
CA ILE A 251 26.08 -35.92 8.45
C ILE A 251 25.92 -36.53 7.06
N LEU A 252 25.56 -37.82 7.03
CA LEU A 252 25.03 -38.43 5.83
C LEU A 252 23.54 -38.17 5.71
N ARG A 253 23.11 -37.72 4.54
CA ARG A 253 21.70 -37.74 4.16
C ARG A 253 21.45 -38.94 3.26
N LEU A 254 20.51 -39.77 3.67
CA LEU A 254 20.10 -40.97 2.94
C LEU A 254 18.71 -40.73 2.34
N VAL A 255 18.53 -41.06 1.07
CA VAL A 255 17.24 -41.10 0.39
C VAL A 255 17.07 -42.49 -0.17
N GLY A 256 16.06 -43.24 0.27
CA GLY A 256 15.88 -44.62 -0.17
C GLY A 256 14.46 -44.99 -0.51
N SER A 257 14.30 -46.09 -1.22
CA SER A 257 13.01 -46.69 -1.52
C SER A 257 13.00 -48.17 -1.14
N ASN A 258 11.88 -48.61 -0.58
CA ASN A 258 11.62 -50.02 -0.27
C ASN A 258 11.09 -50.77 -1.51
N SER A 259 10.72 -50.05 -2.57
CA SER A 259 10.32 -50.63 -3.85
C SER A 259 10.77 -49.76 -5.01
N GLY A 260 11.52 -50.37 -5.94
CA GLY A 260 11.97 -49.70 -7.15
C GLY A 260 13.27 -48.91 -7.01
N SER A 261 13.89 -48.72 -8.16
CA SER A 261 15.12 -47.96 -8.38
C SER A 261 14.81 -46.46 -8.38
N LEU A 262 15.60 -45.66 -7.66
CA LEU A 262 15.55 -44.19 -7.67
C LEU A 262 16.25 -43.61 -8.92
N PHE A 263 17.29 -44.31 -9.37
CA PHE A 263 18.10 -43.93 -10.53
C PHE A 263 18.53 -45.16 -11.33
N GLN A 264 18.73 -45.02 -12.63
CA GLN A 264 19.19 -46.13 -13.48
C GLN A 264 20.71 -46.32 -13.40
N TRP A 265 21.44 -45.22 -13.28
CA TRP A 265 22.89 -45.22 -13.13
C TRP A 265 23.33 -43.90 -12.48
N VAL A 266 24.51 -43.92 -11.87
CA VAL A 266 25.21 -42.77 -11.31
C VAL A 266 26.69 -42.94 -11.55
N TYR A 267 27.40 -41.86 -11.88
CA TYR A 267 28.86 -41.84 -11.85
C TYR A 267 29.35 -40.43 -11.53
N ARG A 268 30.64 -40.36 -11.20
CA ARG A 268 31.34 -39.13 -10.86
C ARG A 268 32.56 -38.95 -11.75
N ILE A 269 32.81 -37.71 -12.15
CA ILE A 269 34.01 -37.30 -12.86
C ILE A 269 34.64 -36.09 -12.15
N LYS A 270 35.92 -35.88 -12.38
CA LYS A 270 36.61 -34.63 -12.04
C LYS A 270 36.79 -33.83 -13.33
N SER A 271 36.49 -32.53 -13.28
CA SER A 271 36.64 -31.66 -14.43
C SER A 271 38.09 -31.23 -14.65
N GLU A 272 38.40 -30.94 -15.91
CA GLU A 272 39.61 -30.22 -16.31
C GLU A 272 39.33 -28.71 -16.36
N GLU A 273 40.36 -27.89 -16.21
CA GLU A 273 40.23 -26.43 -16.26
C GLU A 273 39.62 -25.98 -17.60
N GLY A 274 38.52 -25.23 -17.54
CA GLY A 274 37.85 -24.68 -18.70
C GLY A 274 37.01 -25.69 -19.49
N GLN A 275 36.86 -26.93 -19.00
CA GLN A 275 36.07 -27.97 -19.65
C GLN A 275 34.59 -27.54 -19.74
N THR A 276 33.99 -27.72 -20.91
CA THR A 276 32.55 -27.50 -21.13
C THR A 276 31.83 -28.75 -21.60
N ALA A 277 32.46 -29.58 -22.43
CA ALA A 277 31.87 -30.84 -22.86
C ALA A 277 32.16 -31.97 -21.87
N ILE A 278 31.10 -32.63 -21.39
CA ILE A 278 31.19 -33.77 -20.50
C ILE A 278 30.65 -35.00 -21.22
N ASN A 279 31.53 -35.96 -21.47
CA ASN A 279 31.15 -37.26 -22.05
C ASN A 279 30.68 -38.21 -20.96
N LEU A 280 29.54 -38.82 -21.18
CA LEU A 280 28.89 -39.76 -20.27
C LEU A 280 29.30 -41.19 -20.62
N GLN A 281 29.55 -42.02 -19.61
CA GLN A 281 29.86 -43.45 -19.81
C GLN A 281 28.64 -44.27 -20.19
N ALA A 282 27.45 -43.78 -19.86
CA ALA A 282 26.16 -44.41 -20.16
C ALA A 282 25.34 -43.52 -21.08
N SER A 283 24.51 -44.15 -21.92
CA SER A 283 23.59 -43.45 -22.80
C SER A 283 22.26 -43.11 -22.12
N TYR A 284 21.64 -42.04 -22.58
CA TYR A 284 20.29 -41.60 -22.23
C TYR A 284 19.63 -40.99 -23.47
N LYS A 285 18.30 -40.90 -23.46
CA LYS A 285 17.51 -40.26 -24.51
C LYS A 285 17.26 -38.81 -24.12
N THR A 286 17.91 -37.90 -24.82
CA THR A 286 17.69 -36.46 -24.68
C THR A 286 16.19 -36.13 -24.79
N ASN A 287 15.69 -35.25 -23.93
CA ASN A 287 14.28 -34.84 -23.83
C ASN A 287 13.27 -35.93 -23.42
N ASN A 288 13.72 -37.14 -23.10
CA ASN A 288 12.84 -38.23 -22.67
C ASN A 288 13.28 -38.86 -21.34
N ASP A 289 14.59 -38.88 -21.10
CA ASP A 289 15.17 -39.20 -19.81
C ASP A 289 15.44 -37.92 -19.00
N GLU A 290 15.41 -38.01 -17.67
CA GLU A 290 15.77 -36.90 -16.78
C GLU A 290 17.15 -37.17 -16.17
N LEU A 291 18.10 -36.25 -16.42
CA LEU A 291 19.39 -36.24 -15.75
C LEU A 291 19.38 -35.30 -14.54
N MET A 292 19.94 -35.74 -13.43
CA MET A 292 20.33 -34.88 -12.33
C MET A 292 21.85 -34.73 -12.37
N VAL A 293 22.31 -33.50 -12.60
CA VAL A 293 23.72 -33.13 -12.70
C VAL A 293 24.07 -32.26 -11.51
N TYR A 294 25.13 -32.60 -10.80
CA TYR A 294 25.61 -31.86 -9.64
C TYR A 294 27.04 -31.38 -9.90
N GLU A 295 27.34 -30.12 -9.59
CA GLU A 295 28.71 -29.58 -9.52
C GLU A 295 29.04 -29.26 -8.07
N ASP A 296 30.05 -29.92 -7.52
CA ASP A 296 30.46 -29.79 -6.11
C ASP A 296 29.28 -29.93 -5.13
N GLY A 297 28.30 -30.76 -5.53
CA GLY A 297 27.10 -31.08 -4.77
C GLY A 297 25.92 -30.13 -4.98
N LEU A 298 26.08 -29.05 -5.73
CA LEU A 298 24.98 -28.17 -6.15
C LEU A 298 24.26 -28.78 -7.34
N LEU A 299 22.95 -28.98 -7.21
CA LEU A 299 22.10 -29.44 -8.31
C LEU A 299 22.02 -28.35 -9.38
N LEU A 300 22.44 -28.70 -10.58
CA LEU A 300 22.42 -27.84 -11.75
C LEU A 300 21.09 -27.90 -12.48
N GLN A 301 20.69 -26.78 -13.06
CA GLN A 301 19.49 -26.63 -13.86
C GLN A 301 19.80 -26.90 -15.34
N SER A 302 19.05 -27.83 -15.93
CA SER A 302 19.06 -28.03 -17.38
C SER A 302 18.63 -26.75 -18.10
N THR A 303 19.20 -26.49 -19.28
CA THR A 303 19.13 -25.28 -20.11
C THR A 303 19.83 -24.04 -19.57
N LEU A 304 19.90 -23.85 -18.25
CA LEU A 304 20.55 -22.69 -17.63
C LEU A 304 22.04 -22.93 -17.34
N ASP A 305 22.36 -24.04 -16.70
CA ASP A 305 23.73 -24.37 -16.29
C ASP A 305 24.39 -25.34 -17.28
N TYR A 306 23.61 -26.24 -17.87
CA TYR A 306 24.05 -27.19 -18.89
C TYR A 306 22.95 -27.49 -19.90
N VAL A 307 23.34 -28.00 -21.06
CA VAL A 307 22.43 -28.49 -22.11
C VAL A 307 22.75 -29.94 -22.47
N GLU A 308 21.71 -30.74 -22.67
CA GLU A 308 21.82 -32.12 -23.13
C GLU A 308 21.99 -32.11 -24.65
N THR A 309 23.23 -32.30 -25.12
CA THR A 309 23.55 -32.15 -26.56
C THR A 309 23.44 -33.43 -27.35
N HIS A 310 23.78 -34.57 -26.74
CA HIS A 310 23.77 -35.89 -27.38
C HIS A 310 23.37 -36.96 -26.35
N GLU A 311 23.03 -38.15 -26.83
CA GLU A 311 22.61 -39.29 -25.99
C GLU A 311 23.69 -39.75 -24.99
N ASN A 312 24.90 -39.23 -25.04
CA ASN A 312 26.00 -39.54 -24.15
C ASN A 312 26.87 -38.31 -23.83
N GLN A 313 26.34 -37.09 -23.98
CA GLN A 313 27.10 -35.87 -23.72
C GLN A 313 26.21 -34.72 -23.28
N ILE A 314 26.62 -34.07 -22.20
CA ILE A 314 26.11 -32.76 -21.80
C ILE A 314 27.18 -31.70 -22.07
N THR A 315 26.74 -30.48 -22.35
CA THR A 315 27.60 -29.30 -22.51
C THR A 315 27.26 -28.28 -21.45
N MET A 316 28.23 -27.90 -20.63
CA MET A 316 28.12 -26.84 -19.63
C MET A 316 28.05 -25.48 -20.32
N ASN A 317 27.15 -24.62 -19.87
CA ASN A 317 27.05 -23.26 -20.38
C ASN A 317 28.18 -22.36 -19.86
N TYR A 318 28.79 -22.74 -18.73
CA TYR A 318 29.94 -22.07 -18.13
C TYR A 318 31.14 -23.02 -18.06
N PRO A 319 32.37 -22.55 -18.31
CA PRO A 319 33.57 -23.37 -18.17
C PRO A 319 33.74 -23.84 -16.73
N LEU A 320 34.01 -25.13 -16.55
CA LEU A 320 34.25 -25.72 -15.24
C LEU A 320 35.61 -25.32 -14.69
N LEU A 321 35.69 -25.22 -13.36
CA LEU A 321 36.97 -25.08 -12.67
C LEU A 321 37.74 -26.39 -12.71
N GLU A 322 39.06 -26.31 -12.57
CA GLU A 322 39.89 -27.51 -12.46
C GLU A 322 39.50 -28.30 -11.19
N ASN A 323 39.38 -29.62 -11.31
CA ASN A 323 39.10 -30.54 -10.21
C ASN A 323 37.71 -30.42 -9.54
N SER A 324 36.77 -29.66 -10.10
CA SER A 324 35.37 -29.70 -9.65
C SER A 324 34.80 -31.10 -9.80
N ILE A 325 33.98 -31.49 -8.81
CA ILE A 325 33.37 -32.80 -8.75
C ILE A 325 32.02 -32.73 -9.46
N ILE A 326 31.92 -33.41 -10.59
CA ILE A 326 30.65 -33.54 -11.30
C ILE A 326 30.06 -34.92 -11.04
N THR A 327 28.90 -34.98 -10.38
CA THR A 327 28.15 -36.22 -10.20
C THR A 327 26.91 -36.18 -11.10
N ILE A 328 26.69 -37.23 -11.87
CA ILE A 328 25.58 -37.32 -12.82
C ILE A 328 24.83 -38.61 -12.54
N CYS A 329 23.51 -38.52 -12.39
CA CYS A 329 22.65 -39.69 -12.35
C CYS A 329 21.43 -39.53 -13.24
N LYS A 330 21.04 -40.63 -13.89
CA LYS A 330 19.79 -40.72 -14.64
C LYS A 330 18.67 -41.14 -13.71
N ARG A 331 17.69 -40.26 -13.52
CA ARG A 331 16.52 -40.54 -12.68
C ARG A 331 15.63 -41.60 -13.31
N ARG A 332 14.96 -42.39 -12.46
CA ARG A 332 13.92 -43.33 -12.90
C ARG A 332 12.53 -42.77 -12.58
N PHE A 333 11.60 -42.90 -13.53
CA PHE A 333 10.16 -42.71 -13.35
C PHE A 333 9.45 -44.06 -13.19
#